data_AF-A0A2A5M893-F1
#
_entry.id   AF-A0A2A5M893-F1
#
_cell.length_a   1.000
_cell.length_b   1.000
_cell.length_c   1.000
_cell.angle_alpha   90.00
_cell.angle_beta   90.00
_cell.angle_gamma   90.00
#
_symmetry.space_group_name_H-M   'P 1'
#
loop_
_entity.id
_entity.type
_entity.pdbx_description
1 polymer ?
#
loop_
_entity_poly.entity_id
_entity_poly.type
_entity_poly.pdbx_seq_one_letter_code
_entity_poly.pdbx_strand_id
1 'polypeptide(L)' 'MIESIYKDKIAIVFSVDNNYIDYFAVSLSTLKFYSSKNYSYDIIILYEHLQEHKIEKIISIYKDDNFNIRFFNISKY' A
#
# COMPACT_ATOMS: atom_id res chain seq x y z
N MET A 1 16.42 6.75 3.29
CA MET A 1 15.32 7.27 4.14
C MET A 1 14.07 7.30 3.26
N ILE A 2 12.97 6.65 3.66
CA ILE A 2 11.73 6.70 2.85
C ILE A 2 11.10 8.07 3.06
N GLU A 3 11.25 8.96 2.09
CA GLU A 3 10.67 10.29 2.16
C GLU A 3 9.16 10.26 1.89
N SER A 4 8.47 11.17 2.57
CA SER A 4 7.03 11.34 2.51
C SER A 4 6.63 12.11 1.23
N ILE A 5 5.90 11.46 0.31
CA ILE A 5 5.35 12.09 -0.91
C ILE A 5 4.38 13.27 -0.65
N TYR A 6 3.81 13.42 0.54
CA TYR A 6 2.86 14.50 0.84
C TYR A 6 3.23 15.21 2.15
N LYS A 7 2.99 16.52 2.19
CA LYS A 7 3.25 17.38 3.36
C LYS A 7 2.26 17.12 4.50
N ASP A 8 0.99 16.90 4.16
CA ASP A 8 -0.10 16.55 5.09
C ASP A 8 -0.82 15.30 4.58
N LYS A 9 -0.54 14.15 5.20
CA LYS A 9 -1.20 12.89 4.87
C LYS A 9 -1.16 11.93 6.04
N ILE A 10 -2.03 10.93 5.96
CA ILE A 10 -2.00 9.78 6.84
C ILE A 10 -1.11 8.72 6.19
N ALA A 11 0.11 8.56 6.71
CA ALA A 11 1.02 7.51 6.30
C ALA A 11 0.67 6.21 7.01
N ILE A 12 0.49 5.13 6.25
CA ILE A 12 0.19 3.80 6.78
C ILE A 12 1.18 2.82 6.20
N VAL A 13 1.90 2.10 7.05
CA VAL A 13 2.95 1.16 6.64
C VAL A 13 2.53 -0.26 6.98
N PHE A 14 2.60 -1.14 5.98
CA PHE A 14 2.41 -2.58 6.13
C PHE A 14 3.68 -3.31 5.74
N SER A 15 3.88 -4.49 6.30
CA SER A 15 4.83 -5.48 5.81
C SER A 15 4.06 -6.72 5.40
N VAL A 16 4.33 -7.22 4.20
CA VAL A 16 3.56 -8.30 3.57
C VAL A 16 4.50 -9.25 2.85
N ASP A 17 4.25 -10.54 3.03
CA ASP A 17 4.91 -11.62 2.28
C ASP A 17 3.98 -12.24 1.23
N ASN A 18 4.49 -13.19 0.46
CA ASN A 18 3.75 -13.82 -0.63
C ASN A 18 2.58 -14.70 -0.16
N ASN A 19 2.61 -15.19 1.07
CA ASN A 19 1.55 -16.03 1.65
C ASN A 19 0.42 -15.16 2.20
N TYR A 20 0.73 -13.94 2.63
CA TYR A 20 -0.21 -13.04 3.27
C TYR A 20 -0.89 -12.06 2.30
N ILE A 21 -0.32 -11.84 1.12
CA ILE A 21 -0.79 -10.78 0.21
C ILE A 21 -2.25 -10.90 -0.24
N ASP A 22 -2.75 -12.12 -0.39
CA ASP A 22 -4.14 -12.34 -0.77
C ASP A 22 -5.11 -11.99 0.38
N TYR A 23 -4.70 -12.22 1.63
CA TYR A 23 -5.43 -11.79 2.83
C TYR A 23 -5.29 -10.28 3.07
N PHE A 24 -4.11 -9.72 2.80
CA PHE A 24 -3.84 -8.31 2.92
C PHE A 24 -4.78 -7.45 2.04
N ALA A 25 -5.24 -7.98 0.90
CA ALA A 25 -6.25 -7.32 0.07
C ALA A 25 -7.55 -7.03 0.85
N VAL A 26 -7.93 -7.84 1.83
CA VAL A 26 -9.10 -7.60 2.69
C VAL A 26 -8.86 -6.37 3.58
N SER A 27 -7.68 -6.26 4.18
CA SER A 27 -7.27 -5.10 4.99
C SER A 27 -7.24 -3.83 4.15
N LEU A 28 -6.71 -3.89 2.92
CA LEU A 28 -6.74 -2.76 1.98
C LEU A 28 -8.17 -2.35 1.61
N SER A 29 -9.04 -3.33 1.33
CA SER A 29 -10.44 -3.07 0.97
C SER A 29 -11.20 -2.38 2.08
N THR A 30 -11.06 -2.87 3.31
CA THR A 30 -11.71 -2.28 4.49
C THR A 30 -11.16 -0.88 4.78
N LEU A 31 -9.84 -0.72 4.74
CA LEU A 31 -9.20 0.58 4.92
C LEU A 31 -9.69 1.60 3.90
N LYS A 32 -9.72 1.23 2.62
CA LYS A 32 -10.21 2.09 1.53
C LYS A 32 -11.68 2.46 1.74
N PHE A 33 -12.54 1.48 2.07
CA PHE A 33 -13.98 1.69 2.22
C PHE A 33 -14.33 2.64 3.37
N TYR A 34 -13.63 2.52 4.50
CA TYR A 34 -13.86 3.37 5.67
C TYR A 34 -13.00 4.64 5.71
N SER A 35 -12.03 4.78 4.78
CA SER A 35 -11.22 5.99 4.68
C SER A 35 -12.08 7.21 4.35
N SER A 36 -11.91 8.27 5.14
CA SER A 36 -12.56 9.56 4.85
C SER A 36 -11.93 10.21 3.63
N LYS A 37 -12.77 10.67 2.70
CA LYS A 37 -12.34 11.40 1.49
C LYS A 37 -11.71 12.77 1.76
N ASN A 38 -11.82 13.28 2.99
CA ASN A 38 -11.25 14.57 3.37
C ASN A 38 -9.75 14.51 3.67
N TYR A 39 -9.17 13.30 3.68
CA TYR A 39 -7.74 13.09 3.89
C TYR A 39 -7.11 12.38 2.70
N SER A 40 -5.81 12.57 2.56
CA SER A 40 -4.96 11.82 1.64
C SER A 40 -4.17 10.76 2.40
N TYR A 41 -4.11 9.56 1.84
CA TYR A 41 -3.45 8.39 2.42
C TYR A 41 -2.28 7.97 1.55
N ASP A 42 -1.15 7.66 2.18
CA ASP A 42 0.00 7.04 1.52
C ASP A 42 0.27 5.70 2.18
N ILE A 43 -0.11 4.65 1.47
CA ILE A 43 0.03 3.28 1.91
C ILE A 43 1.37 2.74 1.39
N ILE A 44 2.26 2.41 2.32
CA ILE A 44 3.59 1.89 2.03
C ILE A 44 3.61 0.42 2.39
N ILE A 45 3.88 -0.44 1.41
CA ILE A 45 3.89 -1.90 1.57
C ILE A 45 5.34 -2.35 1.41
N LEU A 46 5.93 -2.77 2.52
CA LEU A 46 7.25 -3.36 2.59
C LEU A 46 7.14 -4.84 2.23
N TYR A 47 7.97 -5.29 1.29
CA TYR A 47 7.95 -6.68 0.83
C TYR A 47 9.35 -7.18 0.47
N GLU A 48 9.56 -8.49 0.50
CA GLU A 48 10.83 -9.10 0.10
C GLU A 48 10.70 -9.82 -1.24
N HIS A 49 9.84 -10.83 -1.29
CA HIS A 49 9.57 -11.66 -2.45
C HIS A 49 8.07 -11.68 -2.74
N LEU A 50 7.64 -10.84 -3.68
CA LEU A 50 6.29 -10.82 -4.20
C LEU A 50 6.30 -10.96 -5.71
N GLN A 51 5.33 -11.70 -6.23
CA GLN A 51 5.12 -11.79 -7.67
C GLN A 51 4.65 -10.43 -8.21
N GLU A 52 5.28 -9.94 -9.28
CA GLU A 52 5.03 -8.63 -9.87
C GLU A 52 3.55 -8.43 -10.25
N HIS A 53 2.91 -9.44 -10.83
CA HIS A 53 1.50 -9.39 -11.18
C HIS A 53 0.57 -9.17 -9.97
N LYS A 54 0.94 -9.64 -8.77
CA LYS A 54 0.14 -9.40 -7.54
C LYS A 54 0.27 -7.94 -7.09
N ILE A 55 1.47 -7.37 -7.21
CA ILE A 55 1.74 -5.95 -6.92
C ILE A 55 0.93 -5.07 -7.88
N GLU A 56 1.03 -5.32 -9.19
CA GLU A 56 0.30 -4.57 -10.22
C GLU A 56 -1.22 -4.66 -10.04
N LYS A 57 -1.73 -5.84 -9.68
CA LYS A 57 -3.15 -6.04 -9.38
C LYS A 57 -3.60 -5.21 -8.18
N ILE A 58 -2.84 -5.19 -7.09
CA ILE A 58 -3.19 -4.36 -5.92
C ILE A 58 -3.16 -2.87 -6.28
N ILE A 59 -2.12 -2.41 -6.97
CA ILE A 59 -2.02 -1.01 -7.37
C ILE A 59 -3.19 -0.62 -8.26
N SER A 60 -3.54 -1.44 -9.26
CA SER A 60 -4.64 -1.13 -10.19
C SER A 60 -6.02 -1.11 -9.53
N ILE A 61 -6.26 -1.95 -8.51
CA ILE A 61 -7.56 -2.03 -7.83
C ILE A 61 -7.76 -0.88 -6.82
N TYR A 62 -6.72 -0.53 -6.05
CA TYR A 62 -6.91 0.30 -4.86
C TYR A 62 -6.31 1.72 -4.97
N LYS A 63 -5.43 1.97 -5.94
CA LYS A 63 -4.88 3.31 -6.16
C LYS A 63 -5.98 4.26 -6.63
N ASP A 64 -5.96 5.47 -6.09
CA ASP A 64 -6.94 6.52 -6.35
C ASP A 64 -6.34 7.90 -6.02
N ASP A 65 -7.06 8.97 -6.32
CA ASP A 65 -6.58 10.36 -6.20
C ASP A 65 -6.10 10.71 -4.79
N ASN A 66 -6.82 10.26 -3.77
CA ASN A 66 -6.50 10.51 -2.36
C ASN A 66 -5.97 9.26 -1.63
N PHE A 67 -5.71 8.16 -2.33
CA PHE A 67 -5.28 6.89 -1.75
C PHE A 67 -4.15 6.30 -2.59
N ASN A 68 -2.92 6.69 -2.27
CA ASN A 68 -1.74 6.26 -3.01
C ASN A 68 -1.15 4.99 -2.38
N ILE A 69 -0.68 4.07 -3.21
CA ILE A 69 -0.11 2.79 -2.78
C ILE A 69 1.27 2.63 -3.39
N ARG A 70 2.24 2.28 -2.54
CA ARG A 70 3.64 2.12 -2.91
C ARG A 70 4.20 0.82 -2.36
N PHE A 71 4.91 0.09 -3.19
CA PHE A 71 5.61 -1.11 -2.78
C PHE A 71 7.11 -0.81 -2.68
N PHE A 72 7.70 -1.18 -1.55
CA PHE A 72 9.13 -1.04 -1.29
C PHE A 72 9.74 -2.41 -1.05
N ASN A 73 10.64 -2.81 -1.95
CA ASN A 73 11.36 -4.06 -1.78
C ASN A 73 12.47 -3.88 -0.72
N ILE A 74 12.34 -4.55 0.41
CA ILE A 74 13.28 -4.47 1.52
C ILE A 74 14.49 -5.39 1.38
N SER A 75 14.46 -6.40 0.50
CA SER A 75 15.65 -7.24 0.21
C SER A 75 16.80 -6.46 -0.45
N LYS A 76 16.52 -5.25 -0.93
CA LYS A 76 17.49 -4.38 -1.62
C LYS A 76 18.24 -3.44 -0.67
N TYR A 77 18.08 -3.60 0.64
CA TYR A 77 18.68 -2.78 1.70
C TYR A 77 19.26 -3.67 2.80
#